data_AF-A0A8J2PSJ2-F1
#
_entry.id   AF-A0A8J2PSJ2-F1
#
_cell.length_a   1.000
_cell.length_b   1.000
_cell.length_c   1.000
_cell.angle_alpha   90.00
_cell.angle_beta   90.00
_cell.angle_gamma   90.00
#
_symmetry.space_group_name_H-M   'P 1'
#
loop_
_entity.id
_entity.type
_entity.pdbx_description
1 polymer ?
#
loop_
_entity_poly.entity_id
_entity_poly.type
_entity_poly.pdbx_seq_one_letter_code
_entity_poly.pdbx_strand_id
1 'polypeptide(L)'
;NDDTIPSTSVVSSSASSEYALPAFNPEDTETNELLGVNSQRKLKKLEKKMTKLKAKLESLEQELQDERRLKKKYKDKVATLKRKLEKYQGDKTKVVDIGNGILINAALLDRAKIFSNSPAILARNMFRLAFKESEIQGRSLLGRACNANKCQPVKPSVDATKRDAVIS
;
A
#
# COMPACT_ATOMS: atom_id res chain seq x y z
N ASN A 1 40.80 39.49 -57.75
CA ASN A 1 39.92 38.33 -57.98
C ASN A 1 38.51 38.78 -57.61
N ASP A 2 37.90 39.74 -58.29
CA ASP A 2 37.78 39.89 -59.75
C ASP A 2 37.12 38.65 -60.36
N ASP A 3 35.82 38.77 -60.64
CA ASP A 3 35.07 38.02 -61.65
C ASP A 3 33.76 38.79 -61.96
N THR A 4 33.93 39.77 -62.83
CA THR A 4 33.19 40.00 -64.09
C THR A 4 31.71 39.58 -64.19
N ILE A 5 30.88 40.61 -64.41
CA ILE A 5 29.45 40.63 -64.79
C ILE A 5 29.25 40.08 -66.22
N PRO A 6 28.02 39.78 -66.67
CA PRO A 6 27.49 40.74 -67.64
C PRO A 6 26.02 41.12 -67.50
N SER A 7 25.80 42.38 -67.82
CA SER A 7 24.56 43.07 -68.12
C SER A 7 23.65 42.31 -69.09
N THR A 8 22.35 42.37 -68.83
CA THR A 8 21.35 42.52 -69.90
C THR A 8 20.33 43.58 -69.52
N SER A 9 20.00 44.34 -70.55
CA SER A 9 19.24 45.58 -70.57
C SER A 9 17.76 45.33 -70.89
N VAL A 10 16.97 46.41 -70.70
CA VAL A 10 15.62 46.69 -71.24
C VAL A 10 14.50 45.72 -70.79
N VAL A 11 13.34 46.16 -70.29
CA VAL A 11 12.36 47.05 -70.93
C VAL A 11 11.49 47.72 -69.86
N SER A 12 11.32 49.04 -69.98
CA SER A 12 10.25 49.80 -69.34
C SER A 12 8.90 49.40 -69.93
N SER A 13 8.02 48.84 -69.11
CA SER A 13 6.60 48.71 -69.45
C SER A 13 5.76 49.21 -68.28
N SER A 14 5.34 50.46 -68.41
CA SER A 14 4.21 51.05 -67.71
C SER A 14 2.98 50.15 -67.80
N ALA A 15 2.50 49.66 -66.65
CA ALA A 15 1.14 49.19 -66.52
C ALA A 15 0.64 49.60 -65.14
N SER A 16 -0.19 50.64 -65.13
CA SER A 16 -1.10 50.98 -64.05
C SER A 16 -1.94 49.75 -63.73
N SER A 17 -1.58 49.03 -62.67
CA SER A 17 -2.39 47.95 -62.12
C SER A 17 -3.07 48.51 -60.88
N GLU A 18 -4.37 48.72 -60.99
CA GLU A 18 -5.28 48.95 -59.87
C GLU A 18 -4.93 48.01 -58.72
N TYR A 19 -4.48 48.57 -57.59
CA TYR A 19 -4.48 47.84 -56.33
C TYR A 19 -5.91 47.79 -55.82
N ALA A 20 -6.71 46.88 -56.38
CA ALA A 20 -7.90 46.41 -55.72
C ALA A 20 -7.44 45.65 -54.47
N LEU A 21 -7.70 46.21 -53.29
CA LEU A 21 -7.57 45.50 -52.02
C LEU A 21 -8.35 44.17 -52.15
N PRO A 22 -7.76 43.01 -51.84
CA PRO A 22 -8.50 41.76 -51.83
C PRO A 22 -9.68 41.93 -50.88
N ALA A 23 -10.88 41.70 -51.41
CA ALA A 23 -12.10 41.72 -50.62
C ALA A 23 -11.92 40.81 -49.40
N PHE A 24 -12.17 41.36 -48.22
CA PHE A 24 -12.17 40.63 -46.96
C PHE A 24 -13.26 39.55 -47.04
N ASN A 25 -12.86 38.31 -47.31
CA ASN A 25 -13.76 37.16 -47.35
C ASN A 25 -14.19 36.81 -45.91
N PRO A 26 -15.48 36.90 -45.57
CA PRO A 26 -15.98 36.55 -44.24
C PRO A 26 -15.95 35.03 -43.93
N GLU A 27 -15.54 34.20 -44.88
CA GLU A 27 -15.48 32.73 -44.72
C GLU A 27 -14.22 32.24 -43.95
N ASP A 28 -13.17 33.06 -43.85
CA ASP A 28 -11.94 32.72 -43.10
C ASP A 28 -12.09 32.94 -41.58
N THR A 29 -13.14 33.62 -41.14
CA THR A 29 -13.42 33.87 -39.71
C THR A 29 -14.01 32.64 -39.00
N GLU A 30 -14.88 31.88 -39.67
CA GLU A 30 -15.56 30.73 -39.03
C GLU A 30 -14.60 29.54 -38.79
N THR A 31 -13.66 29.31 -39.70
CA THR A 31 -12.69 28.20 -39.58
C THR A 31 -11.66 28.45 -38.48
N ASN A 32 -11.24 29.70 -38.28
CA ASN A 32 -10.31 30.11 -37.22
C ASN A 32 -10.96 30.05 -35.82
N GLU A 33 -12.23 30.44 -35.68
CA GLU A 33 -12.96 30.31 -34.41
C GLU A 33 -13.17 28.84 -34.03
N LEU A 34 -13.53 27.97 -34.97
CA LEU A 34 -13.74 26.54 -34.71
C LEU A 34 -12.44 25.82 -34.28
N LEU A 35 -11.30 26.22 -34.87
CA LEU A 35 -9.96 25.75 -34.48
C LEU A 35 -9.55 26.24 -33.09
N GLY A 36 -9.86 27.49 -32.75
CA GLY A 36 -9.65 28.07 -31.42
C GLY A 36 -10.43 27.33 -30.34
N VAL A 37 -11.72 27.04 -30.59
CA VAL A 37 -12.60 26.32 -29.66
C VAL A 37 -12.14 24.87 -29.44
N ASN A 38 -11.70 24.17 -30.48
CA ASN A 38 -11.17 22.80 -30.34
C ASN A 38 -9.86 22.74 -29.57
N SER A 39 -8.99 23.74 -29.75
CA SER A 39 -7.72 23.85 -29.03
C SER A 39 -7.95 24.17 -27.55
N GLN A 40 -8.87 25.08 -27.23
CA GLN A 40 -9.30 25.37 -25.86
C GLN A 40 -9.93 24.15 -25.17
N ARG A 41 -10.75 23.37 -25.88
CA ARG A 41 -11.31 22.11 -25.35
C ARG A 41 -10.21 21.08 -25.03
N LYS A 42 -9.18 20.97 -25.87
CA LYS A 42 -8.02 20.10 -25.64
C LYS A 42 -7.21 20.57 -24.43
N LEU A 43 -6.92 21.87 -24.31
CA LEU A 43 -6.24 22.47 -23.16
C LEU A 43 -6.99 22.17 -21.86
N LYS A 44 -8.31 22.41 -21.81
CA LYS A 44 -9.14 22.12 -20.64
C LYS A 44 -9.15 20.64 -20.25
N LYS A 45 -9.09 19.72 -21.23
CA LYS A 45 -8.94 18.28 -20.97
C LYS A 45 -7.55 17.95 -20.40
N LEU A 46 -6.50 18.59 -20.91
CA LEU A 46 -5.14 18.42 -20.44
C LEU A 46 -4.97 18.94 -19.01
N GLU A 47 -5.51 20.11 -18.69
CA GLU A 47 -5.53 20.68 -17.35
C GLU A 47 -6.23 19.76 -16.35
N LYS A 48 -7.40 19.23 -16.71
CA LYS A 48 -8.11 18.22 -15.88
C LYS A 48 -7.29 16.95 -15.66
N LYS A 49 -6.49 16.53 -16.64
CA LYS A 49 -5.58 15.38 -16.47
C LYS A 49 -4.42 15.74 -15.56
N MET A 50 -3.84 16.93 -15.73
CA MET A 50 -2.74 17.42 -14.89
C MET A 50 -3.16 17.58 -13.43
N THR A 51 -4.35 18.12 -13.14
CA THR A 51 -4.85 18.23 -11.77
C THR A 51 -5.09 16.85 -11.15
N LYS A 52 -5.67 15.91 -11.91
CA LYS A 52 -5.83 14.52 -11.46
C LYS A 52 -4.49 13.82 -11.19
N LEU A 53 -3.48 14.04 -12.03
CA LEU A 53 -2.15 13.48 -11.84
C LEU A 53 -1.45 14.08 -10.62
N LYS A 54 -1.55 15.39 -10.42
CA LYS A 54 -1.02 16.07 -9.23
C LYS A 54 -1.65 15.52 -7.94
N ALA A 55 -2.97 15.38 -7.91
CA ALA A 55 -3.67 14.81 -6.76
C ALA A 55 -3.24 13.35 -6.48
N LYS A 56 -3.01 12.55 -7.53
CA LYS A 56 -2.49 11.18 -7.38
C LYS A 56 -1.05 11.14 -6.89
N LEU A 57 -0.20 12.06 -7.33
CA LEU A 57 1.18 12.16 -6.84
C LEU A 57 1.19 12.51 -5.35
N GLU A 58 0.37 13.48 -4.94
CA GLU A 58 0.24 13.87 -3.53
C GLU A 58 -0.27 12.72 -2.66
N SER A 59 -1.28 11.96 -3.12
CA SER A 59 -1.76 10.79 -2.37
C SER A 59 -0.70 9.70 -2.24
N LEU A 60 0.05 9.41 -3.31
CA LEU A 60 1.12 8.43 -3.30
C LEU A 60 2.29 8.84 -2.42
N GLU A 61 2.66 10.13 -2.42
CA GLU A 61 3.68 10.66 -1.52
C GLU A 61 3.28 10.51 -0.06
N GLN A 62 2.01 10.75 0.26
CA GLN A 62 1.47 10.57 1.60
C GLN A 62 1.45 9.10 2.04
N GLU A 63 0.99 8.18 1.17
CA GLU A 63 1.04 6.74 1.42
C GLU A 63 2.49 6.26 1.67
N LEU A 64 3.44 6.72 0.85
CA LEU A 64 4.86 6.38 1.00
C LEU A 64 5.43 6.93 2.32
N GLN A 65 5.03 8.13 2.72
CA GLN A 65 5.42 8.70 4.01
C GLN A 65 4.87 7.88 5.18
N ASP A 66 3.61 7.45 5.13
CA ASP A 66 2.99 6.63 6.16
C ASP A 66 3.59 5.23 6.23
N GLU A 67 3.92 4.63 5.08
CA GLU A 67 4.64 3.35 5.02
C GLU A 67 6.04 3.47 5.65
N ARG A 68 6.78 4.56 5.36
CA ARG A 68 8.09 4.84 5.99
C ARG A 68 7.96 4.97 7.50
N ARG A 69 6.95 5.70 8.00
CA ARG A 69 6.67 5.83 9.44
C ARG A 69 6.36 4.48 10.07
N LEU A 70 5.54 3.67 9.41
CA LEU A 70 5.17 2.35 9.88
C LEU A 70 6.37 1.41 9.93
N LYS A 71 7.21 1.39 8.89
CA LYS A 71 8.45 0.60 8.82
C LYS A 71 9.42 0.98 9.93
N LYS A 72 9.56 2.27 10.24
CA LYS A 72 10.37 2.75 11.38
C LYS A 72 9.84 2.20 12.71
N LYS A 73 8.54 2.33 12.97
CA LYS A 73 7.89 1.77 14.19
C LYS A 73 8.12 0.27 14.33
N TYR A 74 8.03 -0.49 13.24
CA TYR A 74 8.33 -1.94 13.26
C TYR A 74 9.79 -2.22 13.56
N LYS A 75 10.72 -1.49 12.93
CA LYS A 75 12.16 -1.64 13.18
C LYS A 75 12.50 -1.39 14.65
N ASP A 76 11.92 -0.36 15.26
CA ASP A 76 12.14 -0.02 16.67
C ASP A 76 11.59 -1.09 17.63
N LYS A 77 10.39 -1.62 17.33
CA LYS A 77 9.80 -2.76 18.07
C LYS A 77 10.68 -4.00 17.99
N VAL A 78 11.16 -4.34 16.80
CA VAL A 78 12.05 -5.50 16.60
C VAL A 78 13.36 -5.31 17.36
N ALA A 79 13.96 -4.14 17.30
CA ALA A 79 15.19 -3.84 18.05
C ALA A 79 14.97 -3.96 19.58
N THR A 80 13.83 -3.48 20.08
CA THR A 80 13.48 -3.59 21.50
C THR A 80 13.31 -5.05 21.93
N LEU A 81 12.62 -5.86 21.13
CA LEU A 81 12.43 -7.28 21.40
C LEU A 81 13.76 -8.05 21.36
N LYS A 82 14.64 -7.74 20.41
CA LYS A 82 15.99 -8.33 20.34
C LYS A 82 16.79 -8.04 21.62
N ARG A 83 16.80 -6.79 22.10
CA ARG A 83 17.47 -6.44 23.35
C ARG A 83 16.89 -7.17 24.57
N LYS A 84 15.56 -7.33 24.62
CA LYS A 84 14.92 -8.12 25.69
C LYS A 84 15.33 -9.59 25.64
N LEU A 85 15.47 -10.14 24.43
CA LEU A 85 15.91 -11.52 24.21
C LEU A 85 17.40 -11.72 24.50
N GLU A 86 18.27 -10.76 24.18
CA GLU A 86 19.70 -10.82 24.51
C GLU A 86 19.96 -10.79 26.02
N LYS A 87 19.13 -10.04 26.76
CA LYS A 87 19.16 -10.03 28.24
C LYS A 87 18.57 -11.29 28.87
N TYR A 88 17.90 -12.13 28.08
CA TYR A 88 17.31 -13.35 28.59
C TYR A 88 18.39 -14.43 28.78
N GLN A 89 18.71 -14.71 30.04
CA GLN A 89 19.66 -15.78 30.44
C GLN A 89 18.95 -17.04 30.92
N GLY A 90 17.67 -17.25 30.58
CA GLY A 90 16.94 -18.35 31.18
C GLY A 90 17.34 -19.71 30.63
N ASP A 91 17.28 -20.68 31.53
CA ASP A 91 17.84 -22.00 31.35
C ASP A 91 17.01 -22.81 30.34
N LYS A 92 17.67 -23.32 29.29
CA LYS A 92 16.99 -24.01 28.17
C LYS A 92 16.52 -25.42 28.55
N THR A 93 17.06 -25.98 29.63
CA THR A 93 16.72 -27.33 30.10
C THR A 93 15.61 -27.31 31.15
N LYS A 94 15.34 -26.15 31.76
CA LYS A 94 14.32 -26.02 32.80
C LYS A 94 12.92 -26.18 32.21
N VAL A 95 12.13 -27.02 32.84
CA VAL A 95 10.71 -27.24 32.54
C VAL A 95 9.90 -26.71 33.70
N VAL A 96 8.80 -26.01 33.40
CA VAL A 96 7.92 -25.36 34.36
C VAL A 96 6.50 -25.88 34.14
N ASP A 97 5.82 -26.21 35.23
CA ASP A 97 4.39 -26.52 35.21
C ASP A 97 3.59 -25.22 35.06
N ILE A 98 2.76 -25.15 34.01
CA ILE A 98 1.86 -24.02 33.79
C ILE A 98 0.50 -24.19 34.46
N GLY A 99 0.21 -25.39 34.98
CA GLY A 99 -1.08 -25.74 35.57
C GLY A 99 -1.53 -27.13 35.13
N ASN A 100 -2.30 -27.81 35.99
CA ASN A 100 -2.85 -29.15 35.75
C ASN A 100 -1.79 -30.20 35.32
N GLY A 101 -0.53 -30.05 35.74
CA GLY A 101 0.56 -30.97 35.39
C GLY A 101 1.08 -30.80 33.96
N ILE A 102 0.73 -29.70 33.27
CA ILE A 102 1.20 -29.42 31.91
C ILE A 102 2.56 -28.73 31.98
N LEU A 103 3.57 -29.49 31.56
CA LEU A 103 4.97 -29.07 31.60
C LEU A 103 5.40 -28.38 30.29
N ILE A 104 5.93 -27.16 30.39
CA ILE A 104 6.44 -26.38 29.25
C ILE A 104 7.88 -25.94 29.54
N ASN A 105 8.70 -25.87 28.49
CA ASN A 105 10.05 -25.34 28.58
C ASN A 105 10.05 -23.86 29.05
N ALA A 106 10.80 -23.57 30.11
CA ALA A 106 10.89 -22.23 30.69
C ALA A 106 11.34 -21.17 29.67
N ALA A 107 12.30 -21.53 28.81
CA ALA A 107 12.78 -20.63 27.77
C ALA A 107 11.76 -20.30 26.69
N LEU A 108 10.86 -21.23 26.38
CA LEU A 108 9.77 -20.95 25.46
C LEU A 108 8.68 -20.09 26.12
N LEU A 109 8.37 -20.37 27.38
CA LEU A 109 7.42 -19.59 28.18
C LEU A 109 7.86 -18.13 28.32
N ASP A 110 9.12 -17.90 28.69
CA ASP A 110 9.62 -16.54 28.88
C ASP A 110 9.78 -15.78 27.57
N ARG A 111 10.17 -16.46 26.48
CA ARG A 111 10.09 -15.87 25.13
C ARG A 111 8.67 -15.46 24.82
N ALA A 112 7.70 -16.34 25.02
CA ALA A 112 6.30 -16.01 24.77
C ALA A 112 5.85 -14.79 25.59
N LYS A 113 6.28 -14.65 26.86
CA LYS A 113 6.03 -13.45 27.66
C LYS A 113 6.69 -12.19 27.07
N ILE A 114 7.96 -12.27 26.66
CA ILE A 114 8.70 -11.14 26.07
C ILE A 114 8.03 -10.62 24.79
N PHE A 115 7.53 -11.53 23.95
CA PHE A 115 6.91 -11.19 22.66
C PHE A 115 5.42 -10.84 22.76
N SER A 116 4.80 -11.00 23.93
CA SER A 116 3.37 -10.77 24.12
C SER A 116 3.11 -9.40 24.72
N ASN A 117 2.60 -8.49 23.90
CA ASN A 117 2.23 -7.14 24.32
C ASN A 117 0.80 -7.05 24.89
N SER A 118 0.06 -8.16 24.89
CA SER A 118 -1.29 -8.25 25.46
C SER A 118 -1.56 -9.66 26.00
N PRO A 119 -2.48 -9.81 26.97
CA PRO A 119 -2.83 -11.12 27.52
C PRO A 119 -3.43 -12.05 26.45
N ALA A 120 -4.16 -11.51 25.46
CA ALA A 120 -4.69 -12.31 24.36
C ALA A 120 -3.59 -12.91 23.46
N ILE A 121 -2.53 -12.14 23.20
CA ILE A 121 -1.37 -12.63 22.44
C ILE A 121 -0.60 -13.67 23.27
N LEU A 122 -0.44 -13.43 24.58
CA LEU A 122 0.20 -14.38 25.48
C LEU A 122 -0.55 -15.71 25.51
N ALA A 123 -1.86 -15.68 25.74
CA ALA A 123 -2.71 -16.87 25.72
C ALA A 123 -2.58 -17.62 24.38
N ARG A 124 -2.66 -16.92 23.24
CA ARG A 124 -2.46 -17.55 21.92
C ARG A 124 -1.08 -18.21 21.78
N ASN A 125 -0.04 -17.57 22.27
CA ASN A 125 1.32 -18.15 22.27
C ASN A 125 1.41 -19.36 23.20
N MET A 126 0.77 -19.32 24.38
CA MET A 126 0.66 -20.46 25.29
C MET A 126 -0.07 -21.64 24.65
N PHE A 127 -1.19 -21.39 23.96
CA PHE A 127 -1.89 -22.44 23.21
C PHE A 127 -1.00 -23.09 22.16
N ARG A 128 -0.15 -22.33 21.47
CA ARG A 128 0.82 -22.88 20.49
C ARG A 128 1.94 -23.71 21.12
N LEU A 129 2.25 -23.48 22.40
CA LEU A 129 3.25 -24.26 23.14
C LEU A 129 2.65 -25.51 23.76
N ALA A 130 1.42 -25.42 24.28
CA ALA A 130 0.75 -26.52 24.97
C ALA A 130 0.10 -27.55 24.01
N PHE A 131 -0.29 -27.11 22.81
CA PHE A 131 -0.97 -27.96 21.83
C PHE A 131 -0.17 -28.10 20.54
N LYS A 132 -0.29 -29.28 19.92
CA LYS A 132 0.17 -29.48 18.55
C LYS A 132 -0.84 -28.89 17.56
N GLU A 133 -0.38 -28.52 16.37
CA GLU A 133 -1.27 -27.95 15.35
C GLU A 133 -2.43 -28.90 14.98
N SER A 134 -2.16 -30.20 14.89
CA SER A 134 -3.17 -31.23 14.65
C SER A 134 -4.22 -31.36 15.75
N GLU A 135 -3.93 -30.91 16.98
CA GLU A 135 -4.86 -30.95 18.10
C GLU A 135 -5.83 -29.75 18.10
N ILE A 136 -5.42 -28.62 17.52
CA ILE A 136 -6.22 -27.39 17.47
C ILE A 136 -7.06 -27.33 16.19
N GLN A 137 -6.51 -27.75 15.05
CA GLN A 137 -7.20 -27.63 13.77
C GLN A 137 -8.54 -28.39 13.79
N GLY A 138 -9.60 -27.71 13.35
CA GLY A 138 -10.95 -28.28 13.31
C GLY A 138 -11.66 -28.41 14.67
N ARG A 139 -11.02 -28.04 15.79
CA ARG A 139 -11.62 -28.10 17.12
C ARG A 139 -12.13 -26.74 17.60
N SER A 140 -12.97 -26.77 18.63
CA SER A 140 -13.50 -25.58 19.33
C SER A 140 -12.98 -25.54 20.77
N LEU A 141 -12.91 -24.35 21.36
CA LEU A 141 -12.43 -24.16 22.74
C LEU A 141 -13.31 -24.91 23.77
N LEU A 142 -14.63 -24.87 23.57
CA LEU A 142 -15.62 -25.44 24.50
C LEU A 142 -16.44 -26.58 23.89
N GLY A 143 -16.32 -26.82 22.58
CA GLY A 143 -17.13 -27.84 21.89
C GLY A 143 -18.63 -27.53 21.84
N ARG A 144 -19.01 -26.25 21.91
CA ARG A 144 -20.42 -25.81 21.86
C ARG A 144 -20.81 -25.34 20.46
N ALA A 145 -22.08 -25.54 20.10
CA ALA A 145 -22.66 -24.99 18.88
C ALA A 145 -22.66 -23.46 18.91
N CYS A 146 -22.44 -22.83 17.76
CA CYS A 146 -22.57 -21.38 17.63
C CYS A 146 -24.05 -21.01 17.55
N ASN A 147 -24.51 -20.11 18.43
CA ASN A 147 -25.90 -19.64 18.45
C ASN A 147 -26.34 -19.00 17.12
N ALA A 148 -25.41 -18.35 16.40
CA ALA A 148 -25.68 -17.75 15.09
C ALA A 148 -25.75 -18.78 13.96
N ASN A 149 -25.01 -19.90 14.08
CA ASN A 149 -24.89 -20.92 13.05
C ASN A 149 -25.32 -22.30 13.57
N LYS A 150 -26.59 -22.42 13.98
CA LYS A 150 -27.14 -23.65 14.58
C LYS A 150 -27.16 -24.85 13.62
N CYS A 151 -27.17 -24.61 12.32
CA CYS A 151 -27.22 -25.66 11.29
C CYS A 151 -25.85 -26.29 10.98
N GLN A 152 -24.74 -25.74 11.49
CA GLN A 152 -23.42 -26.31 11.26
C GLN A 152 -23.07 -27.40 12.26
N PRO A 153 -22.32 -28.44 11.85
CA PRO A 153 -21.90 -29.50 12.75
C PRO A 153 -21.03 -28.93 13.87
N VAL A 154 -21.31 -29.36 15.10
CA VAL A 154 -20.58 -28.91 16.28
C VAL A 154 -19.17 -29.47 16.25
N LYS A 155 -18.18 -28.58 16.34
CA LYS A 155 -16.76 -28.98 16.41
C LYS A 155 -16.47 -29.60 17.78
N PRO A 156 -15.66 -30.66 17.85
CA PRO A 156 -15.27 -31.25 19.12
C PRO A 156 -14.46 -30.27 19.96
N SER A 157 -14.51 -30.43 21.28
CA SER A 157 -13.71 -29.61 22.20
C SER A 157 -12.22 -29.96 22.13
N VAL A 158 -11.37 -28.97 22.39
CA VAL A 158 -9.95 -29.20 22.71
C VAL A 158 -9.82 -29.86 24.09
N ASP A 159 -8.68 -30.49 24.33
CA ASP A 159 -8.37 -31.11 25.63
C ASP A 159 -8.56 -30.10 26.77
N ALA A 160 -9.52 -30.40 27.66
CA ALA A 160 -9.94 -29.53 28.74
C ALA A 160 -8.80 -29.27 29.73
N THR A 161 -8.00 -30.29 30.04
CA THR A 161 -6.90 -30.19 31.01
C THR A 161 -5.85 -29.18 30.55
N LYS A 162 -5.42 -29.29 29.29
CA LYS A 162 -4.47 -28.36 28.65
C LYS A 162 -5.06 -26.97 28.45
N ARG A 163 -6.35 -26.89 28.11
CA ARG A 163 -7.05 -25.61 27.94
C ARG A 163 -7.09 -24.86 29.28
N ASP A 164 -7.51 -25.53 30.33
CA ASP A 164 -7.71 -24.93 31.64
C ASP A 164 -6.37 -24.55 32.27
N ALA A 165 -5.28 -25.30 31.99
CA ALA A 165 -3.93 -24.91 32.36
C ALA A 165 -3.45 -23.59 31.74
N VAL A 166 -3.98 -23.21 30.56
CA VAL A 166 -3.64 -21.93 29.90
C VAL A 166 -4.57 -20.79 30.35
N ILE A 167 -5.76 -21.12 30.84
CA ILE A 167 -6.80 -20.15 31.22
C ILE A 167 -6.77 -19.82 32.72
N SER A 168 -6.25 -20.71 33.58
CA SER A 168 -6.16 -20.50 35.03
C SER A 168 -5.25 -19.34 35.40
#